data_AF-V4K535-F1
#
_entry.id   AF-V4K535-F1
#
_cell.length_a   1.000
_cell.length_b   1.000
_cell.length_c   1.000
_cell.angle_alpha   90.00
_cell.angle_beta   90.00
_cell.angle_gamma   90.00
#
_symmetry.space_group_name_H-M   'P 1'
#
loop_
_entity.id
_entity.type
_entity.pdbx_description
1 polymer ?
#
loop_
_entity_poly.entity_id
_entity_poly.type
_entity_poly.pdbx_seq_one_letter_code
_entity_poly.pdbx_strand_id
1 'polypeptide(L)'
;MPESPYDPYEEAYALIKEKGDWLGALNALEKRQADFVLFLVYYDLKRRGKRVRPGPRPRTLLLEDRPGKIAEILVLSEGTTVRPLEIAEWSRLAVSDSHDPVVAVVDESGGVTYYEARTVKELT
;
A
#
# COMPACT_ATOMS: atom_id res chain seq x y z
N MET A 1 13.52 12.00 17.51
CA MET A 1 12.79 11.17 16.53
C MET A 1 12.55 12.05 15.32
N PRO A 2 12.96 11.67 14.10
CA PRO A 2 12.45 12.36 12.92
C PRO A 2 10.93 12.17 12.91
N GLU A 3 10.17 13.23 12.62
CA GLU A 3 8.73 13.14 12.44
C GLU A 3 8.45 12.07 11.39
N SER A 4 7.50 11.17 11.68
CA SER A 4 7.01 10.24 10.66
C SER A 4 6.56 11.09 9.48
N PRO A 5 7.00 10.78 8.23
CA PRO A 5 6.54 11.53 7.08
C PRO A 5 5.01 11.58 7.11
N TYR A 6 4.50 12.78 6.85
CA TYR A 6 3.08 13.08 6.81
C TYR A 6 2.32 12.00 6.03
N ASP A 7 1.37 11.31 6.67
CA ASP A 7 0.53 10.30 6.00
C ASP A 7 -0.60 11.02 5.24
N PRO A 8 -0.54 11.11 3.90
CA PRO A 8 -1.53 11.87 3.15
C PRO A 8 -2.91 11.21 3.14
N TYR A 9 -2.99 9.93 3.53
CA TYR A 9 -4.19 9.10 3.46
C TYR A 9 -5.03 9.10 4.74
N GLU A 10 -4.44 9.45 5.89
CA GLU A 10 -5.12 9.35 7.19
C GLU A 10 -6.31 10.32 7.29
N GLU A 11 -6.19 11.55 6.75
CA GLU A 11 -7.32 12.50 6.72
C GLU A 11 -8.49 11.97 5.89
N ALA A 12 -8.21 11.46 4.69
CA ALA A 12 -9.22 10.89 3.80
C ALA A 12 -9.91 9.69 4.47
N TYR A 13 -9.15 8.81 5.13
CA TYR A 13 -9.70 7.70 5.89
C TYR A 13 -10.59 8.16 7.05
N ALA A 14 -10.17 9.17 7.83
CA ALA A 14 -10.94 9.69 8.95
C ALA A 14 -12.29 10.30 8.51
N LEU A 15 -12.30 11.06 7.40
CA LEU A 15 -13.53 11.63 6.83
C LEU A 15 -14.55 10.54 6.47
N ILE A 16 -14.11 9.44 5.86
CA ILE A 16 -15.00 8.32 5.53
C ILE A 16 -15.44 7.58 6.79
N LYS A 17 -14.50 7.25 7.69
CA LYS A 17 -14.78 6.44 8.87
C LYS A 17 -15.74 7.13 9.85
N GLU A 18 -15.56 8.42 10.09
CA GLU A 18 -16.30 9.15 11.12
C GLU A 18 -17.62 9.74 10.58
N LYS A 19 -17.62 10.16 9.31
CA LYS A 19 -18.72 10.95 8.74
C LYS A 19 -19.35 10.32 7.50
N GLY A 20 -18.78 9.25 6.96
CA GLY A 20 -19.18 8.71 5.66
C GLY A 20 -18.89 9.66 4.49
N ASP A 21 -18.02 10.66 4.69
CA ASP A 21 -17.80 11.74 3.74
C ASP A 21 -16.76 11.37 2.66
N TRP A 22 -17.22 10.65 1.65
CA TRP A 22 -16.39 10.26 0.50
C TRP A 22 -15.95 11.46 -0.34
N LEU A 23 -16.82 12.46 -0.54
CA LEU A 23 -16.47 13.62 -1.36
C LEU A 23 -15.38 14.46 -0.68
N GLY A 24 -15.49 14.66 0.63
CA GLY A 24 -14.45 15.30 1.43
C GLY A 24 -13.13 14.54 1.36
N ALA A 25 -13.18 13.20 1.45
CA ALA A 25 -11.99 12.36 1.33
C ALA A 25 -11.31 12.49 -0.04
N LEU A 26 -12.06 12.44 -1.13
CA LEU A 26 -11.51 12.63 -2.48
C LEU A 26 -10.89 14.02 -2.66
N ASN A 27 -11.56 15.06 -2.17
CA ASN A 27 -11.00 16.42 -2.18
C ASN A 27 -9.70 16.52 -1.37
N ALA A 28 -9.59 15.83 -0.23
CA ALA A 28 -8.38 15.81 0.58
C ALA A 28 -7.22 15.12 -0.15
N LEU A 29 -7.49 14.01 -0.86
CA LEU A 29 -6.50 13.31 -1.68
C LEU A 29 -6.02 14.18 -2.85
N GLU A 30 -6.94 14.82 -3.57
CA GLU A 30 -6.61 15.70 -4.71
C GLU A 30 -5.75 16.90 -4.28
N LYS A 31 -6.13 17.58 -3.19
CA LYS A 31 -5.36 18.72 -2.63
C LYS A 31 -3.92 18.35 -2.31
N ARG A 32 -3.66 17.07 -2.02
CA ARG A 32 -2.35 16.54 -1.68
C ARG A 32 -1.63 15.85 -2.82
N GLN A 33 -2.28 15.77 -3.99
CA GLN A 33 -1.79 14.98 -5.12
C GLN A 33 -1.45 13.53 -4.70
N ALA A 34 -2.27 12.97 -3.81
CA ALA A 34 -2.09 11.63 -3.29
C ALA A 34 -2.55 10.58 -4.32
N ASP A 35 -1.85 9.44 -4.40
CA ASP A 35 -2.20 8.35 -5.33
C ASP A 35 -3.50 7.68 -4.85
N PHE A 36 -4.57 7.83 -5.64
CA PHE A 36 -5.88 7.25 -5.33
C PHE A 36 -5.85 5.71 -5.31
N VAL A 37 -5.06 5.07 -6.17
CA VAL A 37 -4.93 3.60 -6.19
C VAL A 37 -4.24 3.13 -4.91
N LEU A 38 -3.20 3.84 -4.48
CA LEU A 38 -2.53 3.56 -3.21
C LEU A 38 -3.49 3.76 -2.01
N PHE A 39 -4.34 4.79 -2.08
CA PHE A 39 -5.38 5.03 -1.08
C PHE A 39 -6.41 3.88 -1.00
N LEU A 40 -6.84 3.29 -2.11
CA LEU A 40 -7.80 2.18 -2.08
C LEU A 40 -7.28 0.97 -1.27
N VAL A 41 -5.99 0.63 -1.44
CA VAL A 41 -5.34 -0.43 -0.66
C VAL A 41 -5.17 -0.01 0.80
N TYR A 42 -4.78 1.24 1.04
CA TYR A 42 -4.68 1.81 2.40
C TYR A 42 -6.02 1.72 3.15
N TYR A 43 -7.10 2.16 2.50
CA TYR A 43 -8.47 2.11 3.00
C TYR A 43 -8.90 0.67 3.28
N ASP A 44 -8.61 -0.25 2.35
CA ASP A 44 -8.90 -1.68 2.50
C ASP A 44 -8.22 -2.31 3.72
N LEU A 45 -6.98 -1.95 4.00
CA LEU A 45 -6.24 -2.44 5.17
C LEU A 45 -6.77 -1.80 6.45
N LYS A 46 -6.98 -0.47 6.46
CA LYS A 46 -7.49 0.24 7.64
C LYS A 46 -8.89 -0.22 8.05
N ARG A 47 -9.81 -0.46 7.10
CA ARG A 47 -11.15 -0.99 7.39
C ARG A 47 -11.11 -2.38 8.02
N ARG A 48 -10.05 -3.16 7.74
CA ARG A 48 -9.77 -4.47 8.36
C ARG A 48 -9.06 -4.36 9.72
N GLY A 49 -8.92 -3.14 10.26
CA GLY A 49 -8.27 -2.89 11.54
C GLY A 49 -6.74 -2.99 11.51
N LYS A 50 -6.13 -3.00 10.32
CA LYS A 50 -4.68 -3.11 10.17
C LYS A 50 -3.98 -1.77 10.39
N ARG A 51 -2.75 -1.84 10.89
CA ARG A 51 -1.85 -0.68 11.00
C ARG A 51 -1.03 -0.56 9.73
N VAL A 52 -1.36 0.44 8.92
CA VAL A 52 -0.71 0.71 7.65
C VAL A 52 -0.26 2.17 7.60
N ARG A 53 0.88 2.40 6.93
CA ARG A 53 1.46 3.71 6.66
C ARG A 53 2.13 3.72 5.27
N PRO A 54 2.41 4.89 4.68
CA PRO A 54 3.20 4.99 3.47
C PRO A 54 4.56 4.29 3.61
N GLY A 55 4.97 3.59 2.56
CA GLY A 55 6.27 2.96 2.48
C GLY A 55 7.37 3.89 1.95
N PRO A 56 8.64 3.48 2.07
CA PRO A 56 9.78 4.30 1.67
C PRO A 56 10.01 4.32 0.15
N ARG A 57 9.31 3.46 -0.60
CA ARG A 57 9.46 3.29 -2.06
C ARG A 57 8.19 3.79 -2.76
N PRO A 58 8.29 4.17 -4.05
CA PRO A 58 7.12 4.58 -4.81
C PRO A 58 6.04 3.50 -4.81
N ARG A 59 4.79 3.94 -4.60
CA ARG A 59 3.59 3.07 -4.61
C ARG A 59 3.67 1.90 -3.62
N THR A 60 4.39 2.08 -2.50
CA THR A 60 4.40 1.09 -1.43
C THR A 60 3.70 1.55 -0.15
N LEU A 61 3.15 0.57 0.57
CA LEU A 61 2.65 0.71 1.94
C LEU A 61 3.44 -0.23 2.86
N LEU A 62 3.59 0.16 4.12
CA LEU A 62 4.10 -0.73 5.16
C LEU A 62 2.97 -1.13 6.09
N LEU A 63 2.78 -2.44 6.21
CA LEU A 63 1.78 -3.08 7.05
C LEU A 63 2.47 -3.73 8.24
N GLU A 64 2.10 -3.34 9.45
CA GLU A 64 2.47 -4.08 10.67
C GLU A 64 1.46 -5.22 10.86
N ASP A 65 1.74 -6.40 10.29
CA ASP A 65 0.83 -7.55 10.37
C ASP A 65 0.91 -8.25 11.73
N ARG A 66 2.12 -8.31 12.31
CA ARG A 66 2.40 -8.91 13.63
C ARG A 66 3.44 -8.06 14.36
N PRO A 67 3.50 -8.11 15.71
CA PRO A 67 4.54 -7.39 16.45
C PRO A 67 5.93 -7.71 15.91
N GLY A 68 6.64 -6.68 15.45
CA GLY A 68 8.00 -6.81 14.91
C GLY A 68 8.11 -7.40 13.50
N LYS A 69 6.99 -7.68 12.81
CA LYS A 69 6.99 -8.09 11.39
C LYS A 69 6.28 -7.07 10.53
N ILE A 70 7.00 -6.56 9.54
CA ILE A 70 6.49 -5.60 8.57
C ILE A 70 6.35 -6.32 7.23
N ALA A 71 5.18 -6.19 6.61
CA ALA A 71 5.02 -6.48 5.20
C ALA A 71 5.17 -5.17 4.41
N GLU A 72 5.95 -5.21 3.33
CA GLU A 72 6.00 -4.13 2.37
C GLU A 72 5.10 -4.49 1.20
N ILE A 73 4.15 -3.62 0.90
CA ILE A 73 3.09 -3.86 -0.08
C ILE A 73 3.36 -2.98 -1.29
N LEU A 74 3.69 -3.55 -2.45
CA LEU A 74 3.69 -2.84 -3.72
C LEU A 74 2.28 -2.82 -4.30
N VAL A 75 1.77 -1.62 -4.60
CA VAL A 75 0.44 -1.44 -5.15
C VAL A 75 0.50 -1.25 -6.66
N LEU A 76 -0.25 -2.09 -7.37
CA LEU A 76 -0.42 -2.10 -8.81
C LEU A 76 -1.90 -1.94 -9.16
N SER A 77 -2.18 -1.38 -10.32
CA SER A 77 -3.52 -1.28 -10.89
C SER A 77 -3.62 -2.13 -12.16
N GLU A 78 -4.74 -2.81 -12.34
CA GLU A 78 -5.08 -3.45 -13.61
C GLU A 78 -5.03 -2.42 -14.75
N GLY A 79 -4.60 -2.85 -15.93
CA GLY A 79 -4.36 -1.96 -17.08
C GLY A 79 -3.06 -1.14 -17.03
N THR A 80 -2.28 -1.18 -15.93
CA THR A 80 -0.96 -0.55 -15.86
C THR A 80 0.14 -1.54 -16.25
N THR A 81 1.00 -1.14 -17.19
CA THR A 81 2.17 -1.96 -17.56
C THR A 81 3.24 -1.84 -16.48
N VAL A 82 3.68 -2.99 -15.95
CA VAL A 82 4.81 -3.12 -15.04
C VAL A 82 5.78 -4.16 -15.59
N ARG A 83 7.09 -3.90 -15.51
CA ARG A 83 8.07 -4.88 -15.97
C ARG A 83 8.26 -5.94 -14.87
N PRO A 84 8.28 -7.25 -15.20
CA PRO A 84 8.54 -8.30 -14.22
C PRO A 84 9.84 -8.06 -13.42
N LEU A 85 10.85 -7.47 -14.06
CA LEU A 85 12.12 -7.12 -13.42
C LEU A 85 11.94 -6.08 -12.30
N GLU A 86 11.04 -5.10 -12.45
CA GLU A 86 10.78 -4.08 -11.43
C GLU A 86 10.16 -4.71 -10.17
N ILE A 87 9.26 -5.67 -10.35
CA ILE A 87 8.67 -6.43 -9.25
C ILE A 87 9.75 -7.26 -8.54
N ALA A 88 10.63 -7.92 -9.30
CA ALA A 88 11.70 -8.74 -8.73
C ALA A 88 12.74 -7.89 -7.95
N GLU A 89 13.12 -6.73 -8.49
CA GLU A 89 14.03 -5.78 -7.85
C GLU A 89 13.43 -5.21 -6.57
N TRP A 90 12.18 -4.75 -6.62
CA TRP A 90 11.45 -4.28 -5.45
C TRP A 90 11.36 -5.37 -4.37
N SER A 91 10.96 -6.59 -4.74
CA SER A 91 10.84 -7.71 -3.80
C SER A 91 12.17 -8.02 -3.10
N ARG A 92 13.27 -8.04 -3.87
CA ARG A 92 14.62 -8.24 -3.30
C ARG A 92 15.00 -7.15 -2.29
N LEU A 93 14.64 -5.90 -2.57
CA LEU A 93 14.89 -4.77 -1.66
C LEU A 93 14.05 -4.86 -0.39
N ALA A 94 12.75 -5.18 -0.50
CA ALA A 94 11.88 -5.39 0.65
C ALA A 94 12.41 -6.52 1.56
N VAL A 95 12.84 -7.65 0.97
CA VAL A 95 13.44 -8.76 1.73
C VAL A 95 14.75 -8.33 2.41
N SER A 96 15.55 -7.50 1.76
CA SER A 96 16.81 -6.97 2.32
C SER A 96 16.55 -6.06 3.54
N ASP A 97 15.41 -5.37 3.57
CA ASP A 97 14.92 -4.59 4.71
C ASP A 97 14.25 -5.45 5.79
N SER A 98 14.29 -6.78 5.67
CA SER A 98 13.56 -7.72 6.54
C SER A 98 12.03 -7.54 6.51
N HIS A 99 11.50 -7.06 5.39
CA HIS A 99 10.06 -6.98 5.13
C HIS A 99 9.57 -8.18 4.33
N ASP A 100 8.35 -8.64 4.63
CA ASP A 100 7.66 -9.64 3.79
C ASP A 100 7.11 -8.94 2.53
N PRO A 101 7.56 -9.28 1.30
CA PRO A 101 7.11 -8.62 0.08
C PRO A 101 5.72 -9.12 -0.34
N VAL A 102 4.77 -8.18 -0.44
CA VAL A 102 3.39 -8.43 -0.88
C VAL A 102 3.05 -7.54 -2.07
N VAL A 103 2.46 -8.10 -3.12
CA VAL A 103 1.86 -7.31 -4.21
C VAL A 103 0.37 -7.19 -3.95
N ALA A 104 -0.16 -5.97 -3.97
CA ALA A 104 -1.59 -5.71 -4.03
C ALA A 104 -1.97 -5.24 -5.43
N VAL A 105 -2.92 -5.93 -6.06
CA VAL A 105 -3.47 -5.57 -7.37
C VAL A 105 -4.87 -5.01 -7.17
N VAL A 106 -5.11 -3.80 -7.67
CA VAL A 106 -6.41 -3.13 -7.69
C VAL A 106 -7.04 -3.32 -9.07
N ASP A 107 -8.21 -3.93 -9.13
CA ASP A 107 -8.97 -4.10 -10.37
C ASP A 107 -9.80 -2.85 -10.75
N GLU A 108 -10.41 -2.86 -11.94
CA GLU A 108 -11.22 -1.75 -12.46
C GLU A 108 -12.44 -1.40 -11.58
N SER A 109 -12.91 -2.34 -10.76
CA SER A 109 -14.02 -2.13 -9.82
C SER A 109 -13.57 -1.57 -8.46
N GLY A 110 -12.26 -1.45 -8.24
CA GLY A 110 -11.67 -1.08 -6.95
C GLY A 110 -11.50 -2.25 -5.98
N GLY A 111 -11.70 -3.49 -6.44
CA GLY A 111 -11.38 -4.70 -5.70
C GLY A 111 -9.87 -4.86 -5.51
N VAL A 112 -9.45 -5.32 -4.33
CA VAL A 112 -8.03 -5.48 -3.98
C VAL A 112 -7.70 -6.94 -3.73
N THR A 113 -6.73 -7.47 -4.49
CA THR A 113 -6.20 -8.82 -4.32
C THR A 113 -4.73 -8.78 -3.89
N TYR A 114 -4.36 -9.60 -2.90
CA TYR A 114 -3.02 -9.63 -2.33
C TYR A 114 -2.29 -10.93 -2.65
N TYR A 115 -1.02 -10.83 -3.05
CA TYR A 115 -0.15 -11.96 -3.37
C TYR A 115 1.18 -11.83 -2.61
N GLU A 116 1.63 -12.90 -1.98
CA GLU A 116 3.02 -12.96 -1.48
C GLU A 116 3.97 -13.11 -2.67
N ALA A 117 4.96 -12.24 -2.77
CA ALA A 117 5.84 -12.13 -3.93
C ALA A 117 7.31 -12.24 -3.53
N ARG A 118 7.67 -13.29 -2.78
CA ARG A 118 9.07 -13.53 -2.39
C ARG A 118 9.90 -13.96 -3.59
N THR A 119 10.99 -13.26 -3.84
CA THR A 119 12.02 -13.74 -4.77
C THR A 119 12.73 -14.96 -4.15
N VAL A 120 12.64 -16.10 -4.81
CA VAL A 120 13.32 -17.36 -4.43
C VAL A 120 14.44 -17.67 -5.41
N LYS A 121 15.49 -18.37 -4.94
CA LYS A 121 16.58 -18.82 -5.81
C LYS A 121 16.19 -20.02 -6.67
N GLU A 122 15.31 -20.88 -6.16
CA GLU A 122 14.82 -22.09 -6.81
C GLU A 122 13.32 -22.27 -6.50
N LEU A 123 12.56 -22.79 -7.46
CA LEU A 123 11.19 -23.23 -7.24
C LEU A 123 11.25 -24.62 -6.60
N THR A 124 10.93 -24.70 -5.31
CA THR A 124 10.79 -25.96 -4.57
C THR A 124 9.46 -26.65 -4.88
#